data_AF-A0A9E3CEA5-F1
#
_entry.id   AF-A0A9E3CEA5-F1
#
_cell.length_a   1.000
_cell.length_b   1.000
_cell.length_c   1.000
_cell.angle_alpha   90.00
_cell.angle_beta   90.00
_cell.angle_gamma   90.00
#
_symmetry.space_group_name_H-M   'P 1'
#
loop_
_entity.id
_entity.type
_entity.pdbx_description
1 polymer ?
#
loop_
_entity_poly.entity_id
_entity_poly.type
_entity_poly.pdbx_seq_one_letter_code
_entity_poly.pdbx_strand_id
1 'polypeptide(L)'
;MTVVDEGTTDQLSTQPERPTMPNRGGLLVGLRALWRYFTSMRTALLLLALLAVAAIPGTVLPQRGLDPVKVNDYIASHPQLGPFFDKLYLFDVFAAPWFVLIFALLFVSIVGCVVPRIRLHAKALRRRPPNAPRNLSKLRAATEWTTTESPAAVAERVRRHLRDARWRADIRAESDGAVTVAAEKGYLRETGNLVFHIALLLLLLGIAVGTAFGYKGTVLKQQRETFANGREAYDVFQPSRWFYSDSELSPFSFRLDRFSASYDASNGEPTDFHAVVAYQASPTAPSKPYDIRVNHPLNTGDAKVFLVGHGYSMDLRITNKYGVVVSDGDVPFLPDTAQFLSHGVLKVPHLNVDGKDRPHPGQLGLTGFFFPTAAVTPSGQLTSSFPGLNNPVLQLAAFKGDLGFSTGIPQSVYSLDVSKLKEIDQTTLKPGQSWKLSDGSTVKFVGIHQWATFQVAHQPGKTTVLVAAILIIAGLLGSLRVRRRRFWIRAVPVTGSGGTQSTVIQAAGLARTDVGGFVDELDELTKQLGRPTERD
;
A
#
# COMPACT_ATOMS: atom_id res chain seq x y z
N MET A 1 -54.40 -5.72 -63.76
CA MET A 1 -53.19 -4.90 -63.90
C MET A 1 -52.30 -5.23 -62.72
N THR A 2 -51.29 -6.06 -62.97
CA THR A 2 -50.33 -6.59 -61.98
C THR A 2 -49.29 -5.52 -61.67
N VAL A 3 -49.11 -5.19 -60.40
CA VAL A 3 -48.01 -4.35 -59.87
C VAL A 3 -47.50 -5.10 -58.64
N VAL A 4 -46.56 -6.03 -58.82
CA VAL A 4 -45.09 -5.88 -58.64
C VAL A 4 -44.74 -5.41 -57.24
N ASP A 5 -44.26 -6.38 -56.46
CA ASP A 5 -43.66 -6.30 -55.14
C ASP A 5 -42.30 -5.57 -55.25
N GLU A 6 -42.12 -4.44 -54.57
CA GLU A 6 -40.82 -3.76 -54.50
C GLU A 6 -39.98 -4.36 -53.37
N GLY A 7 -39.01 -5.18 -53.80
CA GLY A 7 -38.02 -5.82 -52.96
C GLY A 7 -37.17 -4.81 -52.15
N THR A 8 -36.92 -5.22 -50.92
CA THR A 8 -36.03 -4.61 -49.94
C THR A 8 -34.62 -4.48 -50.55
N THR A 9 -34.05 -3.28 -50.47
CA THR A 9 -32.70 -2.97 -50.93
C THR A 9 -31.67 -3.73 -50.09
N ASP A 10 -31.11 -4.80 -50.67
CA ASP A 10 -29.97 -5.53 -50.13
C ASP A 10 -28.73 -4.63 -50.15
N GLN A 11 -28.32 -4.12 -48.98
CA GLN A 11 -27.04 -3.44 -48.85
C GLN A 11 -25.91 -4.48 -48.90
N LEU A 12 -25.15 -4.47 -50.00
CA LEU A 12 -23.92 -5.25 -50.18
C LEU A 12 -22.88 -4.85 -49.12
N SER A 13 -22.88 -5.57 -48.00
CA SER A 13 -21.86 -5.48 -46.96
C SER A 13 -20.71 -6.43 -47.29
N THR A 14 -19.48 -5.92 -47.34
CA THR A 14 -18.24 -6.72 -47.47
C THR A 14 -17.77 -7.31 -46.13
N GLN A 15 -18.59 -7.19 -45.08
CA GLN A 15 -18.26 -7.70 -43.77
C GLN A 15 -18.47 -9.23 -43.76
N PRO A 16 -17.44 -10.05 -43.49
CA PRO A 16 -17.62 -11.49 -43.47
C PRO A 16 -18.64 -11.86 -42.40
N GLU A 17 -19.69 -12.57 -42.82
CA GLU A 17 -20.75 -13.03 -41.95
C GLU A 17 -20.15 -13.88 -40.82
N ARG A 18 -20.41 -13.50 -39.57
CA ARG A 18 -19.85 -14.24 -38.43
C ARG A 18 -20.50 -15.61 -38.41
N PRO A 19 -19.74 -16.72 -38.43
CA PRO A 19 -20.33 -18.05 -38.38
C PRO A 19 -21.18 -18.17 -37.11
N THR A 20 -22.48 -18.41 -37.29
CA THR A 20 -23.44 -18.71 -36.24
C THR A 20 -23.10 -20.08 -35.68
N MET A 21 -22.30 -20.11 -34.62
CA MET A 21 -21.95 -21.35 -33.94
C MET A 21 -23.22 -21.91 -33.28
N PRO A 22 -23.52 -23.22 -33.42
CA PRO A 22 -24.71 -23.82 -32.81
C PRO A 22 -24.67 -23.64 -31.30
N ASN A 23 -25.79 -23.16 -30.76
CA ASN A 23 -25.99 -22.88 -29.34
C ASN A 23 -26.02 -24.20 -28.55
N ARG A 24 -24.84 -24.75 -28.23
CA ARG A 24 -24.71 -25.83 -27.26
C ARG A 24 -24.76 -25.21 -25.86
N GLY A 25 -25.97 -25.04 -25.34
CA GLY A 25 -26.23 -24.68 -23.95
C GLY A 25 -25.57 -25.71 -23.03
N GLY A 26 -24.40 -25.37 -22.51
CA GLY A 26 -23.66 -26.20 -21.56
C GLY A 26 -22.83 -25.32 -20.66
N LEU A 27 -22.66 -25.75 -19.41
CA LEU A 27 -21.87 -25.07 -18.37
C LEU A 27 -20.52 -24.56 -18.91
N LEU A 28 -19.86 -25.33 -19.77
CA LEU A 28 -18.57 -25.00 -20.40
C LEU A 28 -18.63 -23.79 -21.34
N VAL A 29 -19.76 -23.56 -22.03
CA VAL A 29 -19.95 -22.38 -22.89
C VAL A 29 -20.15 -21.13 -22.03
N GLY A 30 -20.93 -21.24 -20.95
CA GLY A 30 -21.08 -20.17 -19.95
C GLY A 30 -19.75 -19.80 -19.30
N LEU A 31 -18.96 -20.79 -18.85
CA LEU A 31 -17.63 -20.58 -18.26
C LEU A 31 -16.65 -19.93 -19.25
N ARG A 32 -16.69 -20.31 -20.54
CA ARG A 32 -15.86 -19.66 -21.58
C ARG A 32 -16.29 -18.22 -21.86
N ALA A 33 -17.60 -17.94 -21.88
CA ALA A 33 -18.10 -16.58 -22.06
C ALA A 33 -17.71 -15.69 -20.87
N LEU A 34 -17.85 -16.22 -19.65
CA LEU A 34 -17.42 -15.55 -18.41
C LEU A 34 -15.91 -15.30 -18.39
N TRP A 35 -15.11 -16.30 -18.77
CA TRP A 35 -13.65 -16.14 -18.91
C TRP A 35 -13.28 -15.07 -19.93
N ARG A 36 -13.94 -15.05 -21.11
CA ARG A 36 -13.75 -13.99 -22.11
C ARG A 36 -14.05 -12.61 -21.55
N TYR A 37 -15.10 -12.47 -20.74
CA TYR A 37 -15.44 -11.23 -20.08
C TYR A 37 -14.34 -10.77 -19.11
N PHE A 38 -13.84 -11.66 -18.25
CA PHE A 38 -12.75 -11.33 -17.31
C PHE A 38 -11.40 -11.07 -17.99
N THR A 39 -11.14 -11.70 -19.13
CA THR A 39 -9.89 -11.48 -19.90
C THR A 39 -9.91 -10.21 -20.77
N SER A 40 -10.99 -9.42 -20.74
CA SER A 40 -11.10 -8.20 -21.54
C SER A 40 -10.39 -7.02 -20.88
N MET A 41 -9.66 -6.23 -21.67
CA MET A 41 -8.97 -5.02 -21.19
C MET A 41 -9.96 -3.99 -20.61
N ARG A 42 -11.16 -3.90 -21.19
CA ARG A 42 -12.23 -3.03 -20.71
C ARG A 42 -12.65 -3.40 -19.29
N THR A 43 -12.80 -4.69 -19.01
CA THR A 43 -13.16 -5.20 -17.69
C THR A 43 -12.09 -4.84 -16.67
N ALA A 44 -10.81 -5.03 -17.00
CA ALA A 44 -9.70 -4.64 -16.12
C ALA A 44 -9.73 -3.14 -15.77
N LEU A 45 -9.95 -2.26 -16.75
CA LEU A 45 -10.04 -0.81 -16.52
C LEU A 45 -11.26 -0.43 -15.67
N LEU A 46 -12.41 -1.06 -15.90
CA LEU A 46 -13.61 -0.83 -15.09
C LEU A 46 -13.41 -1.32 -13.65
N LEU A 47 -12.81 -2.49 -13.44
CA LEU A 47 -12.50 -3.02 -12.12
C LEU A 47 -11.49 -2.14 -11.38
N LEU A 48 -10.51 -1.59 -12.09
CA LEU A 48 -9.56 -0.63 -11.52
C LEU A 48 -10.27 0.66 -11.08
N ALA A 49 -11.13 1.23 -11.92
CA ALA A 49 -11.92 2.41 -11.59
C ALA A 49 -12.87 2.14 -10.41
N LEU A 50 -13.53 0.97 -10.41
CA LEU A 50 -14.40 0.54 -9.32
C LEU A 50 -13.62 0.38 -8.01
N LEU A 51 -12.43 -0.23 -8.04
CA LEU A 51 -11.57 -0.35 -6.87
C LEU A 51 -11.16 1.02 -6.31
N ALA A 52 -10.89 2.00 -7.18
CA ALA A 52 -10.57 3.36 -6.76
C ALA A 52 -11.76 4.04 -6.06
N VAL A 53 -12.98 3.92 -6.62
CA VAL A 53 -14.21 4.45 -5.99
C VAL A 53 -14.49 3.74 -4.65
N ALA A 54 -14.32 2.42 -4.64
CA ALA A 54 -14.45 1.57 -3.45
C ALA A 54 -13.52 1.98 -2.30
N ALA A 55 -12.33 2.54 -2.59
CA ALA A 55 -11.37 2.97 -1.58
C ALA A 55 -11.72 4.33 -0.93
N ILE A 56 -12.57 5.15 -1.55
CA ILE A 56 -12.89 6.51 -1.07
C ILE A 56 -13.43 6.51 0.37
N PRO A 57 -14.44 5.69 0.73
CA PRO A 57 -14.96 5.72 2.10
C PRO A 57 -13.90 5.35 3.13
N GLY A 58 -12.96 4.46 2.77
CA GLY A 58 -11.85 4.05 3.63
C GLY A 58 -10.85 5.15 3.95
N THR A 59 -10.85 6.24 3.15
CA THR A 59 -10.02 7.43 3.37
C THR A 59 -10.75 8.57 4.07
N VAL A 60 -12.08 8.60 4.00
CA VAL A 60 -12.91 9.69 4.53
C VAL A 60 -13.46 9.36 5.92
N LEU A 61 -13.83 8.10 6.16
CA LEU A 61 -14.40 7.65 7.43
C LEU A 61 -13.32 7.03 8.33
N PRO A 62 -13.43 7.17 9.66
CA PRO A 62 -12.51 6.51 10.60
C PRO A 62 -12.50 5.00 10.35
N GLN A 63 -11.32 4.38 10.29
CA GLN A 63 -11.22 2.94 10.10
C GLN A 63 -10.92 2.27 11.45
N ARG A 64 -11.68 1.22 11.79
CA ARG A 64 -11.54 0.49 13.06
C ARG A 64 -10.15 -0.15 13.19
N GLY A 65 -9.55 -0.48 12.04
CA GLY A 65 -8.16 -0.92 11.90
C GLY A 65 -7.11 0.10 12.37
N LEU A 66 -7.43 1.40 12.42
CA LEU A 66 -6.52 2.48 12.76
C LEU A 66 -6.84 3.09 14.13
N ASP A 67 -8.11 3.37 14.39
CA ASP A 67 -8.56 4.06 15.60
C ASP A 67 -9.97 3.58 15.98
N PRO A 68 -10.09 2.50 16.78
CA PRO A 68 -11.38 1.94 17.14
C PRO A 68 -12.20 2.89 18.03
N VAL A 69 -11.54 3.79 18.77
CA VAL A 69 -12.21 4.78 19.62
C VAL A 69 -12.95 5.78 18.76
N LYS A 70 -12.29 6.37 17.75
CA LYS A 70 -12.96 7.29 16.80
C LYS A 70 -14.14 6.66 16.07
N VAL A 71 -14.08 5.37 15.74
CA VAL A 71 -15.22 4.67 15.13
C VAL A 71 -16.39 4.57 16.11
N ASN A 72 -16.13 4.18 17.36
CA ASN A 72 -17.16 4.09 18.39
C ASN A 72 -17.79 5.46 18.68
N ASP A 73 -16.96 6.50 18.77
CA ASP A 73 -17.42 7.89 18.96
C ASP A 73 -18.26 8.38 17.77
N TYR A 74 -17.87 8.02 16.54
CA TYR A 74 -18.64 8.33 15.35
C TYR A 74 -20.02 7.65 15.39
N ILE A 75 -20.07 6.37 15.76
CA ILE A 75 -21.34 5.61 15.86
C ILE A 75 -22.22 6.19 16.97
N ALA A 76 -21.65 6.54 18.12
CA ALA A 76 -22.36 7.13 19.24
C ALA A 76 -22.91 8.54 18.90
N SER A 77 -22.11 9.36 18.22
CA SER A 77 -22.51 10.71 17.78
C SER A 77 -23.49 10.71 16.61
N HIS A 78 -23.57 9.62 15.84
CA HIS A 78 -24.48 9.47 14.69
C HIS A 78 -25.36 8.21 14.82
N PRO A 79 -26.39 8.20 15.69
CA PRO A 79 -27.15 6.99 16.04
C PRO A 79 -27.90 6.32 14.88
N GLN A 80 -28.25 7.07 13.82
CA GLN A 80 -28.96 6.54 12.65
C GLN A 80 -28.00 6.10 11.53
N LEU A 81 -26.98 6.91 11.23
CA LEU A 81 -26.03 6.65 10.13
C LEU A 81 -24.93 5.67 10.54
N GLY A 82 -24.43 5.77 11.77
CA GLY A 82 -23.34 4.95 12.30
C GLY A 82 -23.62 3.45 12.14
N PRO A 83 -24.72 2.92 12.72
CA PRO A 83 -25.06 1.51 12.57
C PRO A 83 -25.32 1.07 11.13
N PHE A 84 -25.78 1.96 10.25
CA PHE A 84 -25.97 1.66 8.83
C PHE A 84 -24.63 1.54 8.09
N PHE A 85 -23.70 2.48 8.33
CA PHE A 85 -22.34 2.43 7.76
C PHE A 85 -21.55 1.23 8.24
N ASP A 86 -21.70 0.86 9.52
CA ASP A 86 -21.07 -0.32 10.12
C ASP A 86 -21.56 -1.61 9.43
N LYS A 87 -22.88 -1.75 9.18
CA LYS A 87 -23.44 -2.88 8.41
C LYS A 87 -22.93 -2.97 6.98
N LEU A 88 -22.59 -1.85 6.36
CA LEU A 88 -22.01 -1.79 5.01
C LEU A 88 -20.48 -1.99 5.00
N TYR A 89 -19.86 -2.23 6.15
CA TYR A 89 -18.41 -2.34 6.34
C TYR A 89 -17.64 -1.05 5.99
N LEU A 90 -18.25 0.13 6.11
CA LEU A 90 -17.59 1.39 5.75
C LEU A 90 -16.52 1.83 6.77
N PHE A 91 -16.54 1.29 8.00
CA PHE A 91 -15.47 1.46 8.98
C PHE A 91 -14.37 0.37 8.87
N ASP A 92 -14.56 -0.59 7.97
CA ASP A 92 -13.69 -1.74 7.73
C ASP A 92 -13.52 -2.01 6.22
N VAL A 93 -13.41 -0.95 5.41
CA VAL A 93 -13.50 -0.99 3.94
C VAL A 93 -12.51 -1.98 3.34
N PHE A 94 -11.27 -1.98 3.82
CA PHE A 94 -10.20 -2.84 3.28
C PHE A 94 -10.37 -4.32 3.64
N ALA A 95 -11.21 -4.64 4.62
CA ALA A 95 -11.57 -6.00 5.00
C ALA A 95 -12.97 -6.41 4.47
N ALA A 96 -13.71 -5.47 3.88
CA ALA A 96 -15.08 -5.68 3.47
C ALA A 96 -15.21 -6.76 2.37
N PRO A 97 -16.21 -7.65 2.43
CA PRO A 97 -16.40 -8.71 1.43
C PRO A 97 -16.51 -8.18 -0.01
N TRP A 98 -17.16 -7.03 -0.20
CA TRP A 98 -17.31 -6.40 -1.51
C TRP A 98 -15.99 -5.84 -2.04
N PHE A 99 -15.14 -5.28 -1.17
CA PHE A 99 -13.82 -4.76 -1.55
C PHE A 99 -12.89 -5.91 -1.96
N VAL A 100 -12.86 -6.96 -1.14
CA VAL A 100 -12.10 -8.20 -1.42
C VAL A 100 -12.56 -8.86 -2.72
N LEU A 101 -13.88 -8.85 -3.00
CA LEU A 101 -14.41 -9.37 -4.26
C LEU A 101 -13.90 -8.56 -5.47
N ILE A 102 -13.97 -7.23 -5.43
CA ILE A 102 -13.46 -6.37 -6.51
C ILE A 102 -11.96 -6.64 -6.74
N PHE A 103 -11.18 -6.73 -5.65
CA PHE A 103 -9.76 -7.06 -5.70
C PHE A 103 -9.49 -8.42 -6.33
N ALA A 104 -10.23 -9.46 -5.93
CA ALA A 104 -10.10 -10.81 -6.48
C ALA A 104 -10.45 -10.86 -7.98
N LEU A 105 -11.53 -10.18 -8.39
CA LEU A 105 -11.92 -10.08 -9.79
C LEU A 105 -10.86 -9.33 -10.62
N LEU A 106 -10.27 -8.26 -10.08
CA LEU A 106 -9.18 -7.54 -10.72
C LEU A 106 -7.96 -8.44 -10.90
N PHE A 107 -7.58 -9.21 -9.87
CA PHE A 107 -6.48 -10.17 -9.94
C PHE A 107 -6.71 -11.22 -11.05
N VAL A 108 -7.89 -11.85 -11.06
CA VAL A 108 -8.26 -12.82 -12.11
C VAL A 108 -8.24 -12.18 -13.50
N SER A 109 -8.74 -10.95 -13.63
CA SER A 109 -8.74 -10.22 -14.90
C SER A 109 -7.33 -9.95 -15.42
N ILE A 110 -6.42 -9.50 -14.55
CA ILE A 110 -5.01 -9.27 -14.93
C ILE A 110 -4.34 -10.58 -15.33
N VAL A 111 -4.54 -11.69 -14.59
CA VAL A 111 -4.03 -13.01 -14.98
C VAL A 111 -4.56 -13.40 -16.36
N GLY A 112 -5.85 -13.22 -16.60
CA GLY A 112 -6.50 -13.49 -17.87
C GLY A 112 -5.94 -12.66 -19.04
N CYS A 113 -5.53 -11.41 -18.79
CA CYS A 113 -4.89 -10.55 -19.79
C CYS A 113 -3.42 -10.92 -20.04
N VAL A 114 -2.69 -11.31 -18.99
CA VAL A 114 -1.24 -11.55 -19.04
C VAL A 114 -0.90 -12.90 -19.68
N VAL A 115 -1.62 -13.97 -19.35
CA VAL A 115 -1.28 -15.34 -19.82
C VAL A 115 -1.24 -15.46 -21.35
N PRO A 116 -2.25 -14.99 -22.12
CA PRO A 116 -2.20 -15.04 -23.58
C PRO A 116 -1.05 -14.19 -24.16
N ARG A 117 -0.76 -13.05 -23.51
CA ARG A 117 0.30 -12.12 -23.90
C ARG A 117 1.68 -12.73 -23.75
N ILE A 118 1.93 -13.45 -22.65
CA ILE A 118 3.16 -14.24 -22.45
C ILE A 118 3.36 -15.23 -23.59
N ARG A 119 2.30 -16.00 -23.93
CA ARG A 119 2.37 -17.01 -25.00
C ARG A 119 2.67 -16.39 -26.37
N LEU A 120 2.00 -15.29 -26.70
CA LEU A 120 2.22 -14.56 -27.96
C LEU A 120 3.63 -13.98 -28.04
N HIS A 121 4.13 -13.40 -26.94
CA HIS A 121 5.49 -12.86 -26.88
C HIS A 121 6.54 -13.96 -27.00
N ALA A 122 6.39 -15.07 -26.27
CA ALA A 122 7.27 -16.23 -26.38
C ALA A 122 7.32 -16.78 -27.82
N LYS A 123 6.17 -16.84 -28.50
CA LYS A 123 6.10 -17.21 -29.92
C LYS A 123 6.79 -16.18 -30.82
N ALA A 124 6.63 -14.89 -30.55
CA ALA A 124 7.26 -13.81 -31.32
C ALA A 124 8.79 -13.81 -31.18
N LEU A 125 9.32 -14.11 -29.99
CA LEU A 125 10.76 -14.24 -29.77
C LEU A 125 11.40 -15.34 -30.62
N ARG A 126 10.65 -16.40 -30.96
CA ARG A 126 11.10 -17.52 -31.80
C ARG A 126 10.83 -17.34 -33.29
N ARG A 127 9.99 -16.38 -33.69
CA ARG A 127 9.64 -16.14 -35.11
C ARG A 127 10.78 -15.41 -35.83
N ARG A 128 10.88 -15.64 -37.15
CA ARG A 128 11.75 -14.88 -38.05
C ARG A 128 11.18 -13.46 -38.25
N PRO A 129 12.02 -12.45 -38.56
CA PRO A 129 11.57 -11.12 -38.94
C PRO A 129 10.54 -11.19 -40.10
N PRO A 130 9.47 -10.39 -40.05
CA PRO A 130 8.42 -10.42 -41.07
C PRO A 130 8.94 -9.96 -42.43
N ASN A 131 8.37 -10.50 -43.51
CA ASN A 131 8.77 -10.20 -44.88
C ASN A 131 8.75 -8.69 -45.19
N ALA A 132 9.60 -8.28 -46.14
CA ALA A 132 9.60 -6.92 -46.65
C ALA A 132 8.27 -6.64 -47.37
N PRO A 133 7.67 -5.43 -47.18
CA PRO A 133 6.57 -4.98 -48.02
C PRO A 133 6.96 -4.97 -49.50
N ARG A 134 6.00 -5.26 -50.38
CA ARG A 134 6.23 -5.26 -51.85
C ARG A 134 6.72 -3.92 -52.39
N ASN A 135 6.21 -2.81 -51.85
CA ASN A 135 6.55 -1.45 -52.27
C ASN A 135 7.20 -0.68 -51.12
N LEU A 136 8.53 -0.74 -51.02
CA LEU A 136 9.27 -0.03 -49.96
C LEU A 136 9.24 1.48 -50.13
N SER A 137 9.16 1.98 -51.37
CA SER A 137 9.07 3.40 -51.71
C SER A 137 7.83 4.12 -51.14
N LYS A 138 6.79 3.39 -50.74
CA LYS A 138 5.59 3.96 -50.10
C LYS A 138 5.74 4.22 -48.60
N LEU A 139 6.85 3.78 -47.99
CA LEU A 139 7.11 4.01 -46.57
C LEU A 139 7.70 5.41 -46.38
N ARG A 140 7.32 6.07 -45.28
CA ARG A 140 7.72 7.46 -44.96
C ARG A 140 9.24 7.67 -44.97
N ALA A 141 10.00 6.66 -44.55
CA ALA A 141 11.45 6.69 -44.51
C ALA A 141 12.00 5.63 -45.48
N ALA A 142 11.96 5.96 -46.76
CA ALA A 142 12.45 5.12 -47.85
C ALA A 142 13.56 5.84 -48.62
N THR A 143 14.57 5.09 -49.05
CA THR A 143 15.65 5.59 -49.89
C THR A 143 16.08 4.54 -50.89
N GLU A 144 16.66 4.98 -52.00
CA GLU A 144 17.07 4.13 -53.11
C GLU A 144 18.44 4.55 -53.64
N TRP A 145 19.29 3.58 -53.96
CA TRP A 145 20.57 3.80 -54.63
C TRP A 145 20.98 2.57 -55.45
N THR A 146 21.98 2.72 -56.32
CA THR A 146 22.43 1.65 -57.22
C THR A 146 23.85 1.18 -56.89
N THR A 147 24.12 -0.10 -57.10
CA THR A 147 25.47 -0.70 -57.01
C THR A 147 25.72 -1.68 -58.16
N THR A 148 26.98 -2.04 -58.39
CA THR A 148 27.41 -3.07 -59.34
C THR A 148 27.45 -4.48 -58.73
N GLU A 149 27.28 -4.59 -57.41
CA GLU A 149 27.23 -5.90 -56.73
C GLU A 149 25.95 -6.67 -57.06
N SER A 150 26.01 -8.00 -57.01
CA SER A 150 24.84 -8.85 -57.19
C SER A 150 23.85 -8.73 -56.02
N PRO A 151 22.53 -8.95 -56.24
CA PRO A 151 21.53 -8.85 -55.17
C PRO A 151 21.84 -9.73 -53.94
N ALA A 152 22.42 -10.91 -54.16
CA ALA A 152 22.81 -11.83 -53.08
C ALA A 152 24.00 -11.29 -52.27
N ALA A 153 25.01 -10.70 -52.92
CA ALA A 153 26.17 -10.11 -52.26
C ALA A 153 25.75 -8.90 -51.39
N VAL A 154 24.89 -8.04 -51.93
CA VAL A 154 24.29 -6.91 -51.20
C VAL A 154 23.54 -7.42 -49.96
N ALA A 155 22.65 -8.39 -50.13
CA ALA A 155 21.86 -8.93 -49.02
C ALA A 155 22.73 -9.54 -47.91
N GLU A 156 23.81 -10.23 -48.27
CA GLU A 156 24.73 -10.83 -47.30
C GLU A 156 25.55 -9.77 -46.54
N ARG A 157 26.05 -8.75 -47.25
CA ARG A 157 26.74 -7.62 -46.61
C ARG A 157 25.83 -6.91 -45.62
N VAL A 158 24.62 -6.57 -46.05
CA VAL A 158 23.60 -5.92 -45.22
C VAL A 158 23.28 -6.77 -43.98
N ARG A 159 23.07 -8.08 -44.17
CA ARG A 159 22.78 -9.00 -43.06
C ARG A 159 23.90 -9.03 -42.03
N ARG A 160 25.17 -9.06 -42.45
CA ARG A 160 26.33 -9.04 -41.55
C ARG A 160 26.35 -7.74 -40.74
N HIS A 161 26.30 -6.60 -41.41
CA HIS A 161 26.28 -5.28 -40.75
C HIS A 161 25.15 -5.16 -39.72
N LEU A 162 23.94 -5.60 -40.09
CA LEU A 162 22.79 -5.59 -39.21
C LEU A 162 22.98 -6.51 -38.00
N ARG A 163 23.57 -7.70 -38.17
CA ARG A 163 23.86 -8.61 -37.06
C ARG A 163 24.91 -8.05 -36.10
N ASP A 164 25.95 -7.40 -36.61
CA ASP A 164 26.97 -6.73 -35.80
C ASP A 164 26.35 -5.58 -34.98
N ALA A 165 25.41 -4.85 -35.59
CA ALA A 165 24.59 -3.85 -34.90
C ALA A 165 23.48 -4.46 -34.00
N ARG A 166 23.51 -5.78 -33.74
CA ARG A 166 22.56 -6.54 -32.88
C ARG A 166 21.10 -6.50 -33.37
N TRP A 167 20.89 -6.44 -34.69
CA TRP A 167 19.58 -6.67 -35.29
C TRP A 167 19.37 -8.16 -35.57
N ARG A 168 18.12 -8.61 -35.42
CA ARG A 168 17.72 -9.92 -35.96
C ARG A 168 17.39 -9.71 -37.44
N ALA A 169 18.18 -10.30 -38.33
CA ALA A 169 18.03 -10.16 -39.78
C ALA A 169 17.85 -11.54 -40.46
N ASP A 170 16.99 -11.59 -41.47
CA ASP A 170 16.71 -12.77 -42.30
C ASP A 170 16.74 -12.37 -43.78
N ILE A 171 17.29 -13.24 -44.63
CA ILE A 171 17.37 -13.05 -46.09
C ILE A 171 16.33 -13.95 -46.76
N ARG A 172 15.68 -13.44 -47.80
CA ARG A 172 14.79 -14.23 -48.66
C ARG A 172 15.06 -13.91 -50.13
N ALA A 173 15.14 -14.95 -50.94
CA ALA A 173 15.08 -14.81 -52.40
C ALA A 173 13.61 -14.66 -52.82
N GLU A 174 13.36 -13.75 -53.75
CA GLU A 174 12.05 -13.51 -54.35
C GLU A 174 12.00 -14.15 -55.75
N SER A 175 10.79 -14.41 -56.26
CA SER A 175 10.60 -15.06 -57.56
C SER A 175 11.04 -14.22 -58.76
N ASP A 176 11.16 -12.90 -58.59
CA ASP A 176 11.61 -11.94 -59.61
C ASP A 176 13.13 -11.74 -59.63
N GLY A 177 13.89 -12.60 -58.95
CA GLY A 177 15.34 -12.49 -58.83
C GLY A 177 15.81 -11.44 -57.82
N ALA A 178 14.89 -10.71 -57.18
CA ALA A 178 15.22 -9.80 -56.10
C ALA A 178 15.59 -10.57 -54.83
N VAL A 179 16.39 -9.95 -53.96
CA VAL A 179 16.73 -10.50 -52.64
C VAL A 179 16.31 -9.49 -51.58
N THR A 180 15.49 -9.93 -50.63
CA THR A 180 15.02 -9.09 -49.52
C THR A 180 15.75 -9.41 -48.22
N VAL A 181 16.12 -8.37 -47.47
CA VAL A 181 16.59 -8.46 -46.09
C VAL A 181 15.53 -7.85 -45.20
N ALA A 182 15.02 -8.64 -44.25
CA ALA A 182 14.12 -8.14 -43.22
C ALA A 182 14.82 -8.17 -41.87
N ALA A 183 14.83 -7.03 -41.18
CA ALA A 183 15.46 -6.88 -39.89
C ALA A 183 14.56 -6.20 -38.85
N GLU A 184 14.74 -6.58 -37.59
CA GLU A 184 14.02 -5.99 -36.47
C GLU A 184 14.85 -5.91 -35.19
N LYS A 185 14.55 -4.90 -34.38
CA LYS A 185 15.20 -4.62 -33.09
C LYS A 185 14.20 -4.06 -32.09
N GLY A 186 14.48 -4.22 -30.79
CA GLY A 186 13.67 -3.66 -29.70
C GLY A 186 12.61 -4.59 -29.11
N TYR A 187 12.81 -5.91 -29.13
CA TYR A 187 11.95 -6.90 -28.44
C TYR A 187 11.85 -6.70 -26.92
N LEU A 188 12.83 -6.03 -26.32
CA LEU A 188 12.83 -5.69 -24.90
C LEU A 188 11.67 -4.74 -24.52
N ARG A 189 11.11 -3.97 -25.46
CA ARG A 189 9.92 -3.13 -25.19
C ARG A 189 8.75 -3.97 -24.69
N GLU A 190 8.40 -5.00 -25.46
CA GLU A 190 7.27 -5.88 -25.14
C GLU A 190 7.56 -6.72 -23.90
N THR A 191 8.83 -7.10 -23.71
CA THR A 191 9.30 -7.78 -22.49
C THR A 191 9.14 -6.89 -21.26
N GLY A 192 9.54 -5.62 -21.33
CA GLY A 192 9.38 -4.65 -20.24
C GLY A 192 7.92 -4.42 -19.90
N ASN A 193 7.06 -4.28 -20.92
CA ASN A 193 5.61 -4.18 -20.70
C ASN A 193 5.06 -5.44 -20.02
N LEU A 194 5.53 -6.63 -20.39
CA LEU A 194 5.11 -7.87 -19.78
C LEU A 194 5.60 -8.00 -18.33
N VAL A 195 6.86 -7.64 -18.05
CA VAL A 195 7.43 -7.58 -16.70
C VAL A 195 6.61 -6.64 -15.82
N PHE A 196 6.22 -5.47 -16.32
CA PHE A 196 5.35 -4.54 -15.59
C PHE A 196 4.03 -5.20 -15.15
N HIS A 197 3.34 -5.91 -16.05
CA HIS A 197 2.07 -6.55 -15.71
C HIS A 197 2.25 -7.75 -14.75
N ILE A 198 3.31 -8.54 -14.92
CA ILE A 198 3.63 -9.64 -13.99
C ILE A 198 3.98 -9.07 -12.61
N ALA A 199 4.71 -7.96 -12.57
CA ALA A 199 5.07 -7.29 -11.33
C ALA A 199 3.83 -6.72 -10.62
N LEU A 200 2.83 -6.20 -11.34
CA LEU A 200 1.53 -5.85 -10.75
C LEU A 200 0.83 -7.07 -10.12
N LEU A 201 0.87 -8.24 -10.77
CA LEU A 201 0.33 -9.47 -10.17
C LEU A 201 1.10 -9.88 -8.91
N LEU A 202 2.43 -9.81 -8.93
CA LEU A 202 3.26 -10.10 -7.77
C LEU A 202 3.00 -9.12 -6.61
N LEU A 203 2.77 -7.84 -6.92
CA LEU A 203 2.40 -6.82 -5.95
C LEU A 203 1.07 -7.18 -5.27
N LEU A 204 0.03 -7.45 -6.07
CA LEU A 204 -1.29 -7.84 -5.56
C LEU A 204 -1.21 -9.14 -4.74
N LEU A 205 -0.42 -10.12 -5.19
CA LEU A 205 -0.21 -11.36 -4.46
C LEU A 205 0.49 -11.11 -3.11
N GLY A 206 1.53 -10.27 -3.07
CA GLY A 206 2.23 -9.91 -1.84
C GLY A 206 1.31 -9.21 -0.82
N ILE A 207 0.46 -8.30 -1.29
CA ILE A 207 -0.57 -7.66 -0.45
C ILE A 207 -1.57 -8.70 0.05
N ALA A 208 -2.08 -9.57 -0.83
CA ALA A 208 -3.06 -10.59 -0.47
C ALA A 208 -2.51 -11.55 0.61
N VAL A 209 -1.26 -11.99 0.46
CA VAL A 209 -0.58 -12.82 1.47
C VAL A 209 -0.46 -12.07 2.80
N GLY A 210 -0.06 -10.80 2.78
CA GLY A 210 0.05 -9.98 3.99
C GLY A 210 -1.27 -9.77 4.72
N THR A 211 -2.36 -9.56 3.99
CA THR A 211 -3.71 -9.41 4.55
C THR A 211 -4.33 -10.72 5.02
N ALA A 212 -3.79 -11.85 4.57
CA ALA A 212 -4.35 -13.16 4.88
C ALA A 212 -3.64 -13.83 6.07
N PHE A 213 -2.31 -13.68 6.17
CA PHE A 213 -1.47 -14.37 7.15
C PHE A 213 -0.75 -13.43 8.13
N GLY A 214 -0.96 -12.11 8.06
CA GLY A 214 -0.31 -11.16 8.94
C GLY A 214 -1.03 -10.94 10.28
N TYR A 215 -0.47 -10.10 11.12
CA TYR A 215 -1.21 -9.52 12.25
C TYR A 215 -0.66 -8.13 12.57
N LYS A 216 -1.49 -7.32 13.22
CA LYS A 216 -1.10 -6.05 13.81
C LYS A 216 -1.63 -5.98 15.23
N GLY A 217 -0.83 -5.47 16.15
CA GLY A 217 -1.29 -5.18 17.50
C GLY A 217 -0.65 -3.91 18.01
N THR A 218 -1.37 -3.16 18.83
CA THR A 218 -0.85 -1.97 19.52
C THR A 218 -0.87 -2.19 21.02
N VAL A 219 0.17 -1.69 21.68
CA VAL A 219 0.30 -1.78 23.13
C VAL A 219 0.94 -0.51 23.68
N LEU A 220 0.33 0.08 24.69
CA LEU A 220 0.89 1.13 25.51
C LEU A 220 1.77 0.49 26.60
N LYS A 221 2.98 1.03 26.77
CA LYS A 221 3.88 0.65 27.86
C LYS A 221 4.39 1.87 28.59
N GLN A 222 4.30 1.80 29.91
CA GLN A 222 4.92 2.77 30.82
C GLN A 222 6.36 2.36 31.12
N GLN A 223 7.12 3.25 31.73
CA GLN A 223 8.49 2.96 32.09
C GLN A 223 8.57 1.74 33.02
N ARG A 224 9.52 0.85 32.76
CA ARG A 224 9.75 -0.44 33.43
C ARG A 224 8.72 -1.53 33.16
N GLU A 225 7.64 -1.25 32.43
CA GLU A 225 6.70 -2.28 32.01
C GLU A 225 7.31 -3.18 30.93
N THR A 226 6.96 -4.46 30.99
CA THR A 226 7.38 -5.47 30.04
C THR A 226 6.23 -5.83 29.12
N PHE A 227 6.54 -5.97 27.84
CA PHE A 227 5.69 -6.58 26.84
C PHE A 227 6.26 -7.95 26.47
N ALA A 228 5.43 -8.98 26.49
CA ALA A 228 5.70 -10.26 25.84
C ALA A 228 4.69 -10.41 24.71
N ASN A 229 5.12 -10.90 23.55
CA ASN A 229 4.27 -11.00 22.36
C ASN A 229 3.23 -12.15 22.48
N GLY A 230 2.20 -11.92 23.31
CA GLY A 230 1.00 -12.73 23.46
C GLY A 230 -0.25 -11.91 23.12
N ARG A 231 -1.34 -12.56 22.71
CA ARG A 231 -2.56 -11.89 22.25
C ARG A 231 -3.15 -10.99 23.36
N GLU A 232 -3.16 -11.49 24.57
CA GLU A 232 -3.64 -10.84 25.79
C GLU A 232 -2.79 -9.65 26.24
N ALA A 233 -1.57 -9.52 25.71
CA ALA A 233 -0.67 -8.42 26.05
C ALA A 233 -0.90 -7.16 25.20
N TYR A 234 -1.77 -7.22 24.18
CA TYR A 234 -2.13 -6.10 23.32
C TYR A 234 -3.38 -5.38 23.81
N ASP A 235 -3.38 -4.05 23.73
CA ASP A 235 -4.59 -3.24 23.97
C ASP A 235 -5.58 -3.38 22.82
N VAL A 236 -5.06 -3.47 21.59
CA VAL A 236 -5.81 -3.74 20.37
C VAL A 236 -5.04 -4.75 19.55
N PHE A 237 -5.70 -5.85 19.19
CA PHE A 237 -5.12 -6.90 18.34
C PHE A 237 -6.00 -7.14 17.12
N GLN A 238 -5.40 -7.12 15.95
CA GLN A 238 -6.02 -7.28 14.65
C GLN A 238 -5.37 -8.47 13.92
N PRO A 239 -5.92 -9.69 14.10
CA PRO A 239 -5.48 -10.84 13.33
C PRO A 239 -5.93 -10.72 11.87
N SER A 240 -5.13 -11.25 10.95
CA SER A 240 -5.60 -11.47 9.58
C SER A 240 -6.59 -12.63 9.51
N ARG A 241 -7.31 -12.73 8.38
CA ARG A 241 -8.38 -13.71 8.18
C ARG A 241 -7.98 -15.17 8.34
N TRP A 242 -6.72 -15.51 8.10
CA TRP A 242 -6.16 -16.86 8.25
C TRP A 242 -5.11 -16.94 9.36
N PHE A 243 -5.23 -16.09 10.38
CA PHE A 243 -4.52 -16.27 11.64
C PHE A 243 -5.31 -17.28 12.49
N TYR A 244 -4.74 -18.46 12.73
CA TYR A 244 -5.44 -19.59 13.35
C TYR A 244 -5.16 -19.71 14.84
N SER A 245 -3.94 -19.39 15.29
CA SER A 245 -3.56 -19.56 16.70
C SER A 245 -2.44 -18.63 17.17
N ASP A 246 -2.31 -18.49 18.49
CA ASP A 246 -1.26 -17.68 19.11
C ASP A 246 0.15 -18.29 18.93
N SER A 247 0.25 -19.54 18.47
CA SER A 247 1.55 -20.14 18.09
C SER A 247 2.19 -19.48 16.87
N GLU A 248 1.43 -18.67 16.12
CA GLU A 248 1.92 -17.85 15.00
C GLU A 248 2.54 -16.52 15.46
N LEU A 249 2.48 -16.20 16.75
CA LEU A 249 3.15 -15.02 17.30
C LEU A 249 4.63 -15.30 17.54
N SER A 250 5.49 -14.43 17.00
CA SER A 250 6.93 -14.48 17.22
C SER A 250 7.26 -14.40 18.73
N PRO A 251 8.05 -15.31 19.30
CA PRO A 251 8.20 -15.41 20.76
C PRO A 251 9.22 -14.39 21.29
N PHE A 252 8.93 -13.09 21.25
CA PHE A 252 9.82 -12.04 21.76
C PHE A 252 9.21 -11.26 22.93
N SER A 253 10.07 -10.57 23.67
CA SER A 253 9.67 -9.60 24.69
C SER A 253 10.55 -8.35 24.65
N PHE A 254 10.03 -7.24 25.18
CA PHE A 254 10.82 -6.06 25.48
C PHE A 254 10.33 -5.37 26.75
N ARG A 255 11.23 -4.77 27.51
CA ARG A 255 10.89 -3.87 28.61
C ARG A 255 11.20 -2.43 28.20
N LEU A 256 10.27 -1.50 28.43
CA LEU A 256 10.54 -0.08 28.20
C LEU A 256 11.40 0.48 29.32
N ASP A 257 12.69 0.70 29.08
CA ASP A 257 13.59 1.26 30.10
C ASP A 257 13.44 2.77 30.23
N ARG A 258 13.24 3.45 29.10
CA ARG A 258 13.05 4.91 29.03
C ARG A 258 12.37 5.29 27.72
N PHE A 259 11.49 6.27 27.77
CA PHE A 259 11.05 7.01 26.60
C PHE A 259 11.42 8.49 26.75
N SER A 260 11.75 9.15 25.65
CA SER A 260 11.92 10.61 25.59
C SER A 260 11.38 11.16 24.27
N ALA A 261 10.64 12.27 24.38
CA ALA A 261 10.19 13.08 23.26
C ALA A 261 10.82 14.47 23.34
N SER A 262 11.39 14.94 22.23
CA SER A 262 11.96 16.29 22.10
C SER A 262 11.16 17.12 21.11
N TYR A 263 11.07 18.41 21.37
CA TYR A 263 10.33 19.36 20.55
C TYR A 263 11.17 20.61 20.31
N ASP A 264 10.98 21.24 19.15
CA ASP A 264 11.51 22.57 18.90
C ASP A 264 10.82 23.59 19.82
N ALA A 265 11.62 24.41 20.52
CA ALA A 265 11.12 25.32 21.53
C ALA A 265 10.27 26.48 20.96
N SER A 266 10.41 26.81 19.68
CA SER A 266 9.75 27.95 19.05
C SER A 266 8.34 27.63 18.53
N ASN A 267 8.15 26.42 18.00
CA ASN A 267 6.90 26.03 17.33
C ASN A 267 6.29 24.73 17.88
N GLY A 268 6.97 24.00 18.77
CA GLY A 268 6.49 22.75 19.34
C GLY A 268 6.53 21.56 18.38
N GLU A 269 7.19 21.69 17.23
CA GLU A 269 7.33 20.59 16.28
C GLU A 269 8.21 19.48 16.89
N PRO A 270 7.81 18.20 16.79
CA PRO A 270 8.62 17.11 17.29
C PRO A 270 9.95 16.97 16.55
N THR A 271 11.05 16.85 17.29
CA THR A 271 12.40 16.70 16.73
C THR A 271 12.95 15.29 16.87
N ASP A 272 12.65 14.61 17.98
CA ASP A 272 13.05 13.22 18.20
C ASP A 272 12.07 12.47 19.09
N PHE A 273 11.89 11.19 18.78
CA PHE A 273 11.16 10.23 19.60
C PHE A 273 12.01 8.99 19.78
N HIS A 274 12.40 8.73 21.03
CA HIS A 274 13.38 7.72 21.36
C HIS A 274 12.89 6.84 22.50
N ALA A 275 12.69 5.55 22.21
CA ALA A 275 12.39 4.53 23.21
C ALA A 275 13.60 3.59 23.37
N VAL A 276 14.16 3.57 24.57
CA VAL A 276 15.21 2.61 24.96
C VAL A 276 14.51 1.39 25.54
N VAL A 277 14.72 0.23 24.93
CA VAL A 277 14.10 -1.02 25.36
C VAL A 277 15.15 -2.09 25.66
N ALA A 278 14.88 -2.92 26.66
CA ALA A 278 15.62 -4.15 26.90
C ALA A 278 14.90 -5.30 26.18
N TYR A 279 15.43 -5.71 25.03
CA TYR A 279 14.83 -6.67 24.10
C TYR A 279 15.36 -8.10 24.31
N GLN A 280 14.46 -9.08 24.27
CA GLN A 280 14.78 -10.52 24.23
C GLN A 280 14.11 -11.18 23.03
N ALA A 281 14.91 -11.87 22.20
CA ALA A 281 14.45 -12.52 20.99
C ALA A 281 13.69 -13.83 21.21
N SER A 282 13.91 -14.47 22.36
CA SER A 282 13.21 -15.66 22.84
C SER A 282 13.21 -15.68 24.37
N PRO A 283 12.36 -16.48 25.04
CA PRO A 283 12.36 -16.60 26.50
C PRO A 283 13.72 -17.03 27.10
N THR A 284 14.58 -17.66 26.30
CA THR A 284 15.91 -18.12 26.70
C THR A 284 17.05 -17.22 26.21
N ALA A 285 16.76 -16.22 25.38
CA ALA A 285 17.77 -15.33 24.82
C ALA A 285 18.22 -14.28 25.84
N PRO A 286 19.51 -13.86 25.81
CA PRO A 286 19.98 -12.76 26.65
C PRO A 286 19.28 -11.46 26.26
N SER A 287 18.95 -10.64 27.26
CA SER A 287 18.42 -9.30 27.05
C SER A 287 19.49 -8.38 26.50
N LYS A 288 19.13 -7.55 25.50
CA LYS A 288 20.02 -6.58 24.87
C LYS A 288 19.31 -5.22 24.76
N PRO A 289 20.02 -4.11 25.01
CA PRO A 289 19.44 -2.80 24.77
C PRO A 289 19.21 -2.58 23.27
N TYR A 290 18.11 -1.91 22.93
CA TYR A 290 17.80 -1.47 21.57
C TYR A 290 17.10 -0.12 21.60
N ASP A 291 17.42 0.73 20.63
CA ASP A 291 16.84 2.06 20.47
C ASP A 291 15.78 2.04 19.37
N ILE A 292 14.50 2.09 19.75
CA ILE A 292 13.39 2.22 18.81
C ILE A 292 13.17 3.72 18.52
N ARG A 293 13.18 4.08 17.23
CA ARG A 293 12.84 5.41 16.71
C ARG A 293 11.84 5.30 15.55
N VAL A 294 11.21 6.40 15.15
CA VAL A 294 10.17 6.45 14.09
C VAL A 294 10.56 5.69 12.81
N ASN A 295 11.80 5.86 12.34
CA ASN A 295 12.33 5.18 11.14
C ASN A 295 13.31 4.03 11.45
N HIS A 296 13.50 3.70 12.73
CA HIS A 296 14.36 2.62 13.20
C HIS A 296 13.54 1.65 14.08
N PRO A 297 12.64 0.85 13.48
CA PRO A 297 11.87 -0.14 14.23
C PRO A 297 12.76 -1.27 14.73
N LEU A 298 12.34 -1.94 15.80
CA LEU A 298 12.96 -3.18 16.26
C LEU A 298 12.49 -4.35 15.38
N ASN A 299 13.43 -5.12 14.83
CA ASN A 299 13.14 -6.31 14.04
C ASN A 299 13.24 -7.55 14.93
N THR A 300 12.15 -8.31 15.09
CA THR A 300 12.08 -9.44 16.03
C THR A 300 12.07 -10.79 15.34
N GLY A 301 12.61 -10.83 14.11
CA GLY A 301 12.55 -11.98 13.20
C GLY A 301 11.56 -11.70 12.07
N ASP A 302 10.35 -12.20 12.23
CA ASP A 302 9.24 -12.10 11.30
C ASP A 302 8.26 -10.96 11.63
N ALA A 303 8.34 -10.38 12.82
CA ALA A 303 7.61 -9.17 13.19
C ALA A 303 8.52 -7.94 13.32
N LYS A 304 7.90 -6.76 13.28
CA LYS A 304 8.54 -5.47 13.54
C LYS A 304 7.78 -4.71 14.60
N VAL A 305 8.51 -4.07 15.52
CA VAL A 305 7.95 -3.19 16.55
C VAL A 305 8.26 -1.75 16.18
N PHE A 306 7.20 -0.97 15.99
CA PHE A 306 7.25 0.45 15.63
C PHE A 306 6.83 1.29 16.82
N LEU A 307 7.49 2.43 17.01
CA LEU A 307 7.03 3.48 17.90
C LEU A 307 5.98 4.31 17.17
N VAL A 308 4.73 4.30 17.65
CA VAL A 308 3.59 4.90 16.96
C VAL A 308 2.88 5.99 17.75
N GLY A 309 3.16 6.11 19.05
CA GLY A 309 2.61 7.15 19.90
C GLY A 309 3.33 7.23 21.23
N HIS A 310 2.98 8.23 22.01
CA HIS A 310 3.49 8.48 23.35
C HIS A 310 2.54 9.44 24.08
N GLY A 311 2.82 9.68 25.37
CA GLY A 311 2.12 10.67 26.17
C GLY A 311 2.67 10.68 27.59
N TYR A 312 1.85 11.21 28.51
CA TYR A 312 2.23 11.37 29.91
C TYR A 312 1.36 10.50 30.81
N SER A 313 1.96 9.95 31.85
CA SER A 313 1.26 9.30 32.95
C SER A 313 1.47 10.08 34.23
N MET A 314 0.40 10.19 35.02
CA MET A 314 0.39 10.90 36.29
C MET A 314 0.66 9.91 37.41
N ASP A 315 1.74 10.11 38.16
CA ASP A 315 2.02 9.34 39.37
C ASP A 315 1.07 9.83 40.48
N LEU A 316 0.03 9.04 40.74
CA LEU A 316 -1.02 9.38 41.70
C LEU A 316 -0.99 8.42 42.88
N ARG A 317 -0.91 9.00 44.08
CA ARG A 317 -1.01 8.27 45.34
C ARG A 317 -2.30 8.61 46.07
N ILE A 318 -3.11 7.60 46.33
CA ILE A 318 -4.41 7.72 47.00
C ILE A 318 -4.28 7.09 48.38
N THR A 319 -4.45 7.93 49.41
CA THR A 319 -4.48 7.51 50.81
C THR A 319 -5.90 7.65 51.32
N ASN A 320 -6.49 6.60 51.86
CA ASN A 320 -7.85 6.66 52.36
C ASN A 320 -7.95 7.40 53.71
N LYS A 321 -9.16 7.61 54.20
CA LYS A 321 -9.43 8.27 55.49
C LYS A 321 -8.80 7.59 56.72
N TYR A 322 -8.36 6.34 56.60
CA TYR A 322 -7.68 5.59 57.66
C TYR A 322 -6.14 5.72 57.60
N GLY A 323 -5.61 6.48 56.64
CA GLY A 323 -4.17 6.64 56.44
C GLY A 323 -3.51 5.50 55.65
N VAL A 324 -4.30 4.60 55.05
CA VAL A 324 -3.79 3.47 54.25
C VAL A 324 -3.70 3.89 52.78
N VAL A 325 -2.56 3.61 52.13
CA VAL A 325 -2.39 3.79 50.69
C VAL A 325 -3.15 2.69 49.95
N VAL A 326 -4.17 3.07 49.18
CA VAL A 326 -5.05 2.13 48.46
C VAL A 326 -4.76 2.06 46.96
N SER A 327 -4.02 3.02 46.44
CA SER A 327 -3.53 3.06 45.07
C SER A 327 -2.27 3.93 45.01
N ASP A 328 -1.23 3.44 44.34
CA ASP A 328 0.05 4.13 44.16
C ASP A 328 0.62 3.69 42.82
N GLY A 329 0.71 4.61 41.86
CA GLY A 329 1.25 4.30 40.55
C GLY A 329 0.85 5.27 39.45
N ASP A 330 1.39 4.99 38.27
CA ASP A 330 1.23 5.81 37.09
C ASP A 330 -0.11 5.53 36.38
N VAL A 331 -0.88 6.60 36.18
CA VAL A 331 -2.14 6.59 35.44
C VAL A 331 -1.90 7.21 34.07
N PRO A 332 -2.05 6.46 32.95
CA PRO A 332 -1.87 7.01 31.62
C PRO A 332 -2.98 8.01 31.28
N PHE A 333 -2.59 9.21 30.85
CA PHE A 333 -3.49 10.22 30.27
C PHE A 333 -3.30 10.21 28.75
N LEU A 334 -4.39 10.04 28.01
CA LEU A 334 -4.38 9.92 26.55
C LEU A 334 -4.56 11.30 25.90
N PRO A 335 -3.73 11.67 24.90
CA PRO A 335 -3.79 13.00 24.29
C PRO A 335 -5.00 13.17 23.37
N ASP A 336 -5.74 14.26 23.57
CA ASP A 336 -6.86 14.71 22.72
C ASP A 336 -6.41 15.74 21.66
N THR A 337 -5.26 16.40 21.90
CA THR A 337 -4.74 17.47 21.02
C THR A 337 -3.25 17.29 20.70
N ALA A 338 -2.77 17.99 19.66
CA ALA A 338 -1.35 18.00 19.30
C ALA A 338 -0.43 18.59 20.38
N GLN A 339 -0.96 19.48 21.23
CA GLN A 339 -0.26 20.05 22.38
C GLN A 339 -0.39 19.17 23.65
N PHE A 340 -0.85 17.93 23.49
CA PHE A 340 -0.94 16.95 24.58
C PHE A 340 -1.84 17.39 25.74
N LEU A 341 -2.88 18.20 25.47
CA LEU A 341 -4.03 18.21 26.37
C LEU A 341 -4.55 16.78 26.40
N SER A 342 -4.51 16.16 27.57
CA SER A 342 -4.75 14.73 27.70
C SER A 342 -5.84 14.46 28.74
N HIS A 343 -6.69 13.47 28.50
CA HIS A 343 -7.70 13.03 29.44
C HIS A 343 -7.30 11.71 30.11
N GLY A 344 -7.64 11.54 31.39
CA GLY A 344 -7.32 10.33 32.14
C GLY A 344 -8.36 9.99 33.19
N VAL A 345 -8.42 8.70 33.52
CA VAL A 345 -9.37 8.13 34.49
C VAL A 345 -8.62 7.18 35.43
N LEU A 346 -8.92 7.26 36.72
CA LEU A 346 -8.50 6.28 37.72
C LEU A 346 -9.71 5.77 38.48
N LYS A 347 -9.84 4.45 38.57
CA LYS A 347 -10.92 3.76 39.28
C LYS A 347 -10.36 3.02 40.48
N VAL A 348 -10.79 3.37 41.68
CA VAL A 348 -10.38 2.75 42.95
C VAL A 348 -11.57 1.99 43.53
N PRO A 349 -11.74 0.69 43.23
CA PRO A 349 -12.89 -0.10 43.64
C PRO A 349 -12.92 -0.41 45.15
N HIS A 350 -11.77 -0.32 45.82
CA HIS A 350 -11.61 -0.67 47.24
C HIS A 350 -11.02 0.50 48.04
N LEU A 351 -11.79 1.57 48.24
CA LEU A 351 -11.32 2.78 48.92
C LEU A 351 -11.18 2.59 50.44
N ASN A 352 -12.15 1.95 51.08
CA ASN A 352 -12.27 1.91 52.55
C ASN A 352 -11.69 0.64 53.18
N VAL A 353 -10.44 0.29 52.83
CA VAL A 353 -9.71 -0.80 53.48
C VAL A 353 -9.10 -0.28 54.80
N ASP A 354 -9.49 -0.85 55.94
CA ASP A 354 -9.07 -0.42 57.28
C ASP A 354 -7.68 -0.97 57.70
N GLY A 355 -7.00 -1.68 56.80
CA GLY A 355 -5.72 -2.35 57.06
C GLY A 355 -5.85 -3.63 57.91
N LYS A 356 -7.07 -4.07 58.23
CA LYS A 356 -7.37 -5.30 58.98
C LYS A 356 -8.19 -6.30 58.13
N ASP A 357 -7.98 -6.29 56.82
CA ASP A 357 -8.68 -7.12 55.82
C ASP A 357 -10.21 -7.08 55.87
N ARG A 358 -10.80 -5.99 56.39
CA ARG A 358 -12.25 -5.77 56.35
C ARG A 358 -12.56 -4.73 55.26
N PRO A 359 -12.96 -5.16 54.05
CA PRO A 359 -13.40 -4.22 53.02
C PRO A 359 -14.72 -3.59 53.45
N HIS A 360 -14.72 -2.27 53.66
CA HIS A 360 -15.95 -1.50 53.75
C HIS A 360 -16.37 -1.01 52.36
N PRO A 361 -17.68 -0.91 52.07
CA PRO A 361 -18.15 -0.38 50.80
C PRO A 361 -17.66 1.05 50.60
N GLY A 362 -17.12 1.32 49.40
CA GLY A 362 -16.64 2.63 49.01
C GLY A 362 -15.77 2.53 47.77
N GLN A 363 -16.20 3.19 46.70
CA GLN A 363 -15.45 3.28 45.45
C GLN A 363 -15.23 4.74 45.10
N LEU A 364 -14.06 5.05 44.56
CA LEU A 364 -13.66 6.39 44.13
C LEU A 364 -13.30 6.35 42.65
N GLY A 365 -13.95 7.18 41.85
CA GLY A 365 -13.54 7.50 40.49
C GLY A 365 -12.86 8.86 40.46
N LEU A 366 -11.71 8.96 39.80
CA LEU A 366 -11.06 10.22 39.47
C LEU A 366 -11.06 10.35 37.95
N THR A 367 -11.40 11.52 37.44
CA THR A 367 -11.33 11.84 36.01
C THR A 367 -10.86 13.27 35.83
N GLY A 368 -10.20 13.58 34.72
CA GLY A 368 -9.77 14.94 34.48
C GLY A 368 -8.80 15.11 33.34
N PHE A 369 -8.17 16.29 33.30
CA PHE A 369 -7.33 16.74 32.21
C PHE A 369 -5.91 17.07 32.69
N PHE A 370 -4.92 16.65 31.92
CA PHE A 370 -3.53 17.00 32.10
C PHE A 370 -3.07 17.99 31.02
N PHE A 371 -2.36 19.02 31.46
CA PHE A 371 -1.84 20.10 30.65
C PHE A 371 -0.32 20.16 30.82
N PRO A 372 0.49 19.64 29.87
CA PRO A 372 1.95 19.70 29.94
C PRO A 372 2.49 21.12 30.09
N THR A 373 1.89 22.05 29.35
CA THR A 373 2.15 23.49 29.45
C THR A 373 0.83 24.23 29.54
N ALA A 374 0.32 24.37 30.77
CA ALA A 374 -0.94 25.05 31.03
C ALA A 374 -0.85 26.54 30.65
N ALA A 375 -1.82 26.99 29.86
CA ALA A 375 -2.08 28.37 29.51
C ALA A 375 -3.58 28.66 29.68
N VAL A 376 -3.93 29.93 29.77
CA VAL A 376 -5.33 30.38 29.87
C VAL A 376 -5.70 31.08 28.57
N THR A 377 -6.77 30.65 27.93
CA THR A 377 -7.31 31.30 26.72
C THR A 377 -7.86 32.68 27.07
N PRO A 378 -8.07 33.58 26.08
CA PRO A 378 -8.76 34.85 26.33
C PRO A 378 -10.16 34.70 26.95
N SER A 379 -10.82 33.55 26.75
CA SER A 379 -12.11 33.21 27.37
C SER A 379 -12.00 32.72 28.82
N GLY A 380 -10.79 32.63 29.38
CA GLY A 380 -10.55 32.18 30.75
C GLY A 380 -10.49 30.66 30.94
N GLN A 381 -10.47 29.87 29.86
CA GLN A 381 -10.39 28.40 29.93
C GLN A 381 -8.94 27.92 29.93
N LEU A 382 -8.65 26.86 30.68
CA LEU A 382 -7.36 26.19 30.62
C LEU A 382 -7.16 25.46 29.30
N THR A 383 -5.96 25.57 28.74
CA THR A 383 -5.53 24.87 27.53
C THR A 383 -4.05 24.49 27.65
N SER A 384 -3.57 23.62 26.76
CA SER A 384 -2.15 23.30 26.62
C SER A 384 -1.57 24.09 25.45
N SER A 385 -0.58 24.95 25.69
CA SER A 385 0.05 25.76 24.64
C SER A 385 1.27 25.10 24.00
N PHE A 386 1.87 24.10 24.65
CA PHE A 386 3.09 23.43 24.20
C PHE A 386 3.10 21.96 24.65
N PRO A 387 3.58 21.01 23.82
CA PRO A 387 3.53 19.58 24.12
C PRO A 387 4.52 19.12 25.22
N GLY A 388 5.59 19.88 25.49
CA GLY A 388 6.54 19.62 26.56
C GLY A 388 6.08 20.07 27.94
N LEU A 389 6.82 19.69 28.98
CA LEU A 389 6.51 19.95 30.40
C LEU A 389 7.06 21.30 30.88
N ASN A 390 6.49 22.43 30.44
CA ASN A 390 6.96 23.76 30.87
C ASN A 390 6.16 24.31 32.06
N ASN A 391 4.86 24.00 32.16
CA ASN A 391 4.00 24.43 33.27
C ASN A 391 2.93 23.34 33.51
N PRO A 392 3.33 22.17 34.05
CA PRO A 392 2.43 21.03 34.14
C PRO A 392 1.35 21.27 35.19
N VAL A 393 0.10 21.04 34.78
CA VAL A 393 -1.08 21.16 35.63
C VAL A 393 -2.00 19.97 35.40
N LEU A 394 -2.57 19.46 36.50
CA LEU A 394 -3.52 18.36 36.50
C LEU A 394 -4.84 18.85 37.12
N GLN A 395 -5.90 18.91 36.31
CA GLN A 395 -7.25 19.19 36.79
C GLN A 395 -7.97 17.86 37.03
N LEU A 396 -8.53 17.67 38.22
CA LEU A 396 -9.23 16.43 38.59
C LEU A 396 -10.60 16.74 39.19
N ALA A 397 -11.55 15.85 38.89
CA ALA A 397 -12.82 15.73 39.58
C ALA A 397 -12.92 14.33 40.21
N ALA A 398 -13.44 14.29 41.43
CA ALA A 398 -13.61 13.08 42.22
C ALA A 398 -15.08 12.71 42.30
N PHE A 399 -15.35 11.42 42.12
CA PHE A 399 -16.69 10.85 42.03
C PHE A 399 -16.82 9.67 42.98
N LYS A 400 -17.97 9.56 43.65
CA LYS A 400 -18.28 8.47 44.58
C LYS A 400 -19.57 7.76 44.17
N GLY A 401 -19.57 6.44 44.19
CA GLY A 401 -20.73 5.64 43.82
C GLY A 401 -20.33 4.25 43.35
N ASP A 402 -21.17 3.64 42.52
CA ASP A 402 -20.90 2.33 41.89
C ASP A 402 -20.16 2.53 40.55
N LEU A 403 -18.89 2.12 40.48
CA LEU A 403 -18.07 2.12 39.26
C LEU A 403 -18.44 0.97 38.31
N GLY A 404 -19.43 0.14 38.64
CA GLY A 404 -19.97 -0.89 37.73
C GLY A 404 -19.18 -2.20 37.68
N PHE A 405 -18.17 -2.38 38.56
CA PHE A 405 -17.37 -3.62 38.61
C PHE A 405 -18.16 -4.86 39.04
N SER A 406 -19.31 -4.68 39.69
CA SER A 406 -20.16 -5.76 40.21
C SER A 406 -20.96 -6.49 39.12
N THR A 407 -21.07 -5.91 37.91
CA THR A 407 -21.96 -6.42 36.86
C THR A 407 -21.35 -7.50 35.98
N GLY A 408 -20.03 -7.71 36.04
CA GLY A 408 -19.30 -8.62 35.15
C GLY A 408 -19.19 -8.15 33.69
N ILE A 409 -19.72 -6.96 33.36
CA ILE A 409 -19.63 -6.37 32.03
C ILE A 409 -18.26 -5.70 31.89
N PRO A 410 -17.45 -6.03 30.86
CA PRO A 410 -16.22 -5.31 30.57
C PRO A 410 -16.47 -3.82 30.35
N GLN A 411 -15.64 -2.98 30.96
CA GLN A 411 -15.74 -1.52 30.86
C GLN A 411 -14.39 -0.92 30.48
N SER A 412 -14.42 0.24 29.81
CA SER A 412 -13.19 0.96 29.45
C SER A 412 -12.43 1.39 30.69
N VAL A 413 -11.10 1.27 30.65
CA VAL A 413 -10.20 1.82 31.67
C VAL A 413 -9.94 3.32 31.47
N TYR A 414 -10.21 3.85 30.28
CA TYR A 414 -9.96 5.24 29.88
C TYR A 414 -11.18 6.16 29.98
N SER A 415 -12.36 5.62 30.32
CA SER A 415 -13.58 6.41 30.52
C SER A 415 -14.26 6.06 31.84
N LEU A 416 -14.95 7.06 32.41
CA LEU A 416 -15.71 6.93 33.65
C LEU A 416 -17.19 7.13 33.35
N ASP A 417 -18.00 6.08 33.56
CA ASP A 417 -19.46 6.22 33.54
C ASP A 417 -19.92 6.88 34.85
N VAL A 418 -20.37 8.13 34.73
CA VAL A 418 -20.81 8.93 35.88
C VAL A 418 -22.30 8.77 36.21
N SER A 419 -23.06 7.96 35.46
CA SER A 419 -24.52 7.82 35.62
C SER A 419 -24.94 7.33 37.02
N LYS A 420 -24.09 6.52 37.67
CA LYS A 420 -24.28 6.01 39.04
C LYS A 420 -23.31 6.62 40.05
N LEU A 421 -22.66 7.72 39.68
CA LEU A 421 -21.68 8.39 40.50
C LEU A 421 -22.14 9.80 40.87
N LYS A 422 -21.77 10.24 42.06
CA LYS A 422 -21.95 11.62 42.51
C LYS A 422 -20.59 12.30 42.57
N GLU A 423 -20.45 13.43 41.90
CA GLU A 423 -19.27 14.30 42.06
C GLU A 423 -19.21 14.79 43.52
N ILE A 424 -18.05 14.66 44.14
CA ILE A 424 -17.84 15.05 45.54
C ILE A 424 -16.96 16.30 45.64
N ASP A 425 -15.93 16.41 44.81
CA ASP A 425 -14.98 17.52 44.85
C ASP A 425 -14.29 17.65 43.48
N GLN A 426 -13.74 18.83 43.19
CA GLN A 426 -12.84 19.07 42.05
C GLN A 426 -11.66 19.96 42.46
N THR A 427 -10.53 19.84 41.78
CA THR A 427 -9.33 20.62 42.07
C THR A 427 -8.41 20.78 40.87
N THR A 428 -7.39 21.60 41.03
CA THR A 428 -6.26 21.74 40.10
C THR A 428 -4.96 21.62 40.87
N LEU A 429 -4.10 20.69 40.46
CA LEU A 429 -2.87 20.33 41.14
C LEU A 429 -1.66 20.56 40.25
N LYS A 430 -0.58 21.03 40.86
CA LYS A 430 0.78 20.96 40.32
C LYS A 430 1.51 19.74 40.89
N PRO A 431 2.54 19.22 40.22
CA PRO A 431 3.36 18.13 40.75
C PRO A 431 3.84 18.42 42.18
N GLY A 432 3.78 17.42 43.05
CA GLY A 432 4.07 17.49 44.47
C GLY A 432 2.89 17.87 45.37
N GLN A 433 1.81 18.45 44.82
CA GLN A 433 0.66 18.89 45.61
C GLN A 433 -0.25 17.73 46.02
N SER A 434 -0.98 17.93 47.12
CA SER A 434 -1.95 16.97 47.65
C SER A 434 -3.31 17.63 47.79
N TRP A 435 -4.35 16.85 47.55
CA TRP A 435 -5.74 17.24 47.61
C TRP A 435 -6.46 16.38 48.63
N LYS A 436 -6.99 17.01 49.68
CA LYS A 436 -7.84 16.35 50.67
C LYS A 436 -9.29 16.37 50.19
N LEU A 437 -9.89 15.19 50.03
CA LEU A 437 -11.28 15.01 49.63
C LEU A 437 -12.21 15.21 50.83
N SER A 438 -13.46 15.58 50.54
CA SER A 438 -14.56 15.71 51.50
C SER A 438 -14.85 14.43 52.28
N ASP A 439 -14.47 13.26 51.75
CA ASP A 439 -14.65 11.98 52.42
C ASP A 439 -13.49 11.55 53.34
N GLY A 440 -12.49 12.42 53.49
CA GLY A 440 -11.31 12.22 54.34
C GLY A 440 -10.13 11.57 53.64
N SER A 441 -10.28 11.08 52.41
CA SER A 441 -9.17 10.55 51.60
C SER A 441 -8.29 11.68 51.05
N THR A 442 -7.07 11.37 50.66
CA THR A 442 -6.10 12.31 50.08
C THR A 442 -5.57 11.77 48.76
N VAL A 443 -5.61 12.59 47.71
CA VAL A 443 -5.00 12.32 46.41
C VAL A 443 -3.74 13.19 46.29
N LYS A 444 -2.58 12.57 46.11
CA LYS A 444 -1.31 13.27 45.88
C LYS A 444 -0.87 13.08 44.44
N PHE A 445 -0.58 14.19 43.77
CA PHE A 445 0.07 14.20 42.47
C PHE A 445 1.57 14.19 42.70
N VAL A 446 2.19 13.00 42.64
CA VAL A 446 3.60 12.82 43.03
C VAL A 446 4.53 13.35 41.95
N GLY A 447 4.28 12.99 40.69
CA GLY A 447 5.16 13.28 39.58
C GLY A 447 4.55 12.92 38.23
N ILE A 448 5.35 13.06 37.18
CA ILE A 448 4.95 12.83 35.80
C ILE A 448 5.96 11.91 35.15
N HIS A 449 5.48 10.85 34.52
CA HIS A 449 6.28 9.96 33.69
C HIS A 449 5.79 9.99 32.25
N GLN A 450 6.58 9.43 31.35
CA GLN A 450 6.19 9.28 29.95
C GLN A 450 5.95 7.80 29.63
N TRP A 451 4.94 7.56 28.81
CA TRP A 451 4.66 6.25 28.24
C TRP A 451 4.82 6.29 26.72
N ALA A 452 4.98 5.12 26.11
CA ALA A 452 5.08 4.96 24.67
C ALA A 452 4.12 3.88 24.17
N THR A 453 3.56 4.09 22.99
CA THR A 453 2.73 3.11 22.28
C THR A 453 3.56 2.46 21.18
N PHE A 454 3.57 1.14 21.20
CA PHE A 454 4.25 0.31 20.24
C PHE A 454 3.24 -0.41 19.36
N GLN A 455 3.47 -0.42 18.05
CA GLN A 455 2.75 -1.28 17.12
C GLN A 455 3.65 -2.44 16.72
N VAL A 456 3.20 -3.66 16.98
CA VAL A 456 3.81 -4.88 16.47
C VAL A 456 3.09 -5.26 15.18
N ALA A 457 3.84 -5.50 14.11
CA ALA A 457 3.26 -5.94 12.84
C ALA A 457 4.06 -7.09 12.23
N HIS A 458 3.37 -8.18 11.93
CA HIS A 458 3.84 -9.26 11.05
C HIS A 458 3.16 -9.08 9.69
N GLN A 459 3.96 -8.86 8.65
CA GLN A 459 3.48 -8.57 7.29
C GLN A 459 4.14 -9.51 6.28
N PRO A 460 3.67 -10.76 6.18
CA PRO A 460 4.19 -11.70 5.19
C PRO A 460 3.91 -11.15 3.79
N GLY A 461 4.86 -11.27 2.87
CA GLY A 461 4.73 -10.69 1.52
C GLY A 461 5.24 -9.25 1.36
N LYS A 462 5.68 -8.56 2.42
CA LYS A 462 6.35 -7.24 2.30
C LYS A 462 7.54 -7.27 1.34
N THR A 463 8.37 -8.31 1.40
CA THR A 463 9.50 -8.48 0.47
C THR A 463 9.02 -8.69 -0.97
N THR A 464 7.95 -9.47 -1.17
CA THR A 464 7.32 -9.66 -2.48
C THR A 464 6.83 -8.33 -3.05
N VAL A 465 6.19 -7.50 -2.23
CA VAL A 465 5.74 -6.16 -2.60
C VAL A 465 6.93 -5.27 -3.01
N LEU A 466 8.04 -5.30 -2.26
CA LEU A 466 9.24 -4.54 -2.59
C LEU A 466 9.84 -4.97 -3.95
N VAL A 467 10.02 -6.28 -4.15
CA VAL A 467 10.54 -6.84 -5.41
C VAL A 467 9.61 -6.47 -6.57
N ALA A 468 8.29 -6.60 -6.37
CA ALA A 468 7.30 -6.21 -7.36
C ALA A 468 7.39 -4.72 -7.71
N ALA A 469 7.53 -3.83 -6.73
CA ALA A 469 7.69 -2.39 -6.97
C ALA A 469 8.93 -2.07 -7.82
N ILE A 470 10.07 -2.71 -7.53
CA ILE A 470 11.30 -2.56 -8.33
C ILE A 470 11.07 -3.04 -9.77
N LEU A 471 10.42 -4.19 -9.95
CA LEU A 471 10.12 -4.74 -11.27
C LEU A 471 9.10 -3.91 -12.06
N ILE A 472 8.13 -3.26 -11.38
CA ILE A 472 7.21 -2.30 -12.00
C ILE A 472 8.00 -1.15 -12.61
N ILE A 473 8.91 -0.54 -11.85
CA ILE A 473 9.74 0.57 -12.32
C ILE A 473 10.64 0.12 -13.47
N ALA A 474 11.34 -1.01 -13.32
CA ALA A 474 12.22 -1.54 -14.35
C ALA A 474 11.46 -1.91 -15.64
N GLY A 475 10.29 -2.55 -15.51
CA GLY A 475 9.42 -2.92 -16.63
C GLY A 475 8.88 -1.69 -17.37
N LEU A 476 8.46 -0.65 -16.63
CA LEU A 476 8.00 0.61 -17.18
C LEU A 476 9.14 1.33 -17.94
N LEU A 477 10.31 1.49 -17.32
CA LEU A 477 11.48 2.11 -17.95
C LEU A 477 11.91 1.34 -19.21
N GLY A 478 11.95 0.01 -19.15
CA GLY A 478 12.26 -0.84 -20.29
C GLY A 478 11.24 -0.71 -21.43
N SER A 479 9.95 -0.64 -21.10
CA SER A 479 8.88 -0.45 -22.08
C SER A 479 8.95 0.93 -22.75
N LEU A 480 9.18 1.99 -21.97
CA LEU A 480 9.18 3.37 -22.49
C LEU A 480 10.45 3.73 -23.25
N ARG A 481 11.63 3.29 -22.79
CA ARG A 481 12.90 3.63 -23.45
C ARG A 481 13.21 2.79 -24.67
N VAL A 482 12.80 1.51 -24.69
CA VAL A 482 13.08 0.65 -25.84
C VAL A 482 12.04 0.89 -26.94
N ARG A 483 12.52 1.24 -28.14
CA ARG A 483 11.68 1.41 -29.33
C ARG A 483 11.72 0.15 -30.18
N ARG A 484 10.55 -0.36 -30.57
CA ARG A 484 10.47 -1.43 -31.58
C ARG A 484 10.55 -0.80 -32.97
N ARG A 485 11.55 -1.23 -33.72
CA ARG A 485 11.82 -0.74 -35.08
C ARG A 485 12.13 -1.89 -36.02
N ARG A 486 11.78 -1.68 -37.28
CA ARG A 486 11.98 -2.63 -38.39
C ARG A 486 12.67 -1.91 -39.52
N PHE A 487 13.51 -2.67 -40.22
CA PHE A 487 14.28 -2.23 -41.34
C PHE A 487 14.20 -3.27 -42.44
N TRP A 488 14.00 -2.84 -43.67
CA TRP A 488 13.90 -3.71 -44.82
C TRP A 488 14.79 -3.19 -45.94
N ILE A 489 15.43 -4.12 -46.63
CA ILE A 489 16.11 -3.88 -47.90
C ILE A 489 15.51 -4.80 -48.95
N ARG A 490 15.34 -4.29 -50.16
CA ARG A 490 15.07 -5.05 -51.36
C ARG A 490 16.16 -4.71 -52.38
N ALA A 491 16.96 -5.70 -52.75
CA ALA A 491 17.96 -5.59 -53.80
C ALA A 491 17.35 -6.19 -55.08
N VAL A 492 17.16 -5.36 -56.11
CA VAL A 492 16.50 -5.73 -57.38
C VAL A 492 17.55 -5.71 -58.50
N PRO A 493 17.74 -6.80 -59.25
CA PRO A 493 18.62 -6.78 -60.41
C PRO A 493 18.01 -5.92 -61.53
N VAL A 494 18.82 -5.08 -62.15
CA VAL A 494 18.45 -4.24 -63.29
C VAL A 494 19.48 -4.44 -64.39
N THR A 495 19.01 -4.68 -65.61
CA THR A 495 19.85 -4.77 -66.80
C THR A 495 19.79 -3.43 -67.54
N GLY A 496 20.91 -2.72 -67.61
CA GLY A 496 21.01 -1.47 -68.35
C GLY A 496 20.98 -1.67 -69.87
N SER A 497 20.75 -0.59 -70.61
CA SER A 497 20.60 -0.56 -72.08
C SER A 497 21.82 -1.08 -72.87
N GLY A 498 22.96 -1.34 -72.20
CA GLY A 498 24.20 -1.88 -72.77
C GLY A 498 24.59 -3.27 -72.23
N GLY A 499 23.68 -4.01 -71.57
CA GLY A 499 23.97 -5.33 -71.00
C GLY A 499 24.70 -5.31 -69.64
N THR A 500 25.08 -4.13 -69.15
CA THR A 500 25.62 -3.94 -67.81
C THR A 500 24.57 -4.32 -66.75
N GLN A 501 24.91 -5.27 -65.88
CA GLN A 501 24.08 -5.62 -64.73
C GLN A 501 24.37 -4.67 -63.57
N SER A 502 23.32 -4.11 -62.99
CA SER A 502 23.36 -3.32 -61.77
C SER A 502 22.29 -3.81 -60.81
N THR A 503 22.41 -3.43 -59.54
CA THR A 503 21.42 -3.74 -58.51
C THR A 503 20.89 -2.45 -57.92
N VAL A 504 19.58 -2.27 -57.98
CA VAL A 504 18.87 -1.20 -57.28
C VAL A 504 18.57 -1.65 -55.87
N ILE A 505 19.04 -0.89 -54.89
CA ILE A 505 18.85 -1.14 -53.46
C ILE A 505 17.77 -0.18 -52.96
N GLN A 506 16.62 -0.73 -52.59
CA GLN A 506 15.57 -0.01 -51.89
C GLN A 506 15.65 -0.32 -50.41
N ALA A 507 15.84 0.69 -49.58
CA ALA A 507 15.85 0.55 -48.14
C ALA A 507 14.71 1.35 -47.51
N ALA A 508 14.05 0.77 -46.51
CA ALA A 508 13.03 1.49 -45.76
C ALA A 508 12.93 1.04 -44.32
N GLY A 509 12.49 1.97 -43.46
CA GLY A 509 12.31 1.74 -42.04
C GLY A 509 10.88 1.97 -41.55
N LEU A 510 10.49 1.29 -40.48
CA LEU A 510 9.27 1.60 -39.73
C LEU A 510 9.49 1.50 -38.22
N ALA A 511 9.15 2.57 -37.50
CA ALA A 511 9.04 2.62 -36.05
C ALA A 511 7.59 2.89 -35.64
N ARG A 512 7.09 2.16 -34.63
CA ARG A 512 5.69 2.26 -34.18
C ARG A 512 5.37 3.56 -33.42
N THR A 513 6.39 4.29 -32.98
CA THR A 513 6.30 5.58 -32.30
C THR A 513 7.43 6.45 -32.82
N ASP A 514 7.10 7.37 -33.73
CA ASP A 514 8.06 8.21 -34.45
C ASP A 514 8.29 9.54 -33.71
N VAL A 515 8.96 9.45 -32.56
CA VAL A 515 9.46 10.65 -31.85
C VAL A 515 10.91 10.86 -32.28
N GLY A 516 11.08 11.43 -33.47
CA GLY A 516 12.20 12.27 -33.90
C GLY A 516 13.63 11.72 -33.81
N GLY A 517 13.89 10.49 -34.24
CA GLY A 517 15.29 10.02 -34.32
C GLY A 517 15.52 8.68 -35.01
N PHE A 518 14.45 7.99 -35.38
CA PHE A 518 14.58 6.76 -36.18
C PHE A 518 14.92 7.06 -37.64
N VAL A 519 14.48 8.20 -38.18
CA VAL A 519 14.85 8.64 -39.54
C VAL A 519 16.35 8.91 -39.63
N ASP A 520 16.92 9.57 -38.62
CA ASP A 520 18.37 9.83 -38.58
C ASP A 520 19.17 8.54 -38.37
N GLU A 521 18.71 7.64 -37.48
CA GLU A 521 19.30 6.28 -37.32
C GLU A 521 19.25 5.50 -38.64
N LEU A 522 18.17 5.62 -39.40
CA LEU A 522 18.00 4.97 -40.69
C LEU A 522 18.91 5.58 -41.76
N ASP A 523 19.02 6.91 -41.81
CA ASP A 523 19.87 7.61 -42.76
C ASP A 523 21.34 7.21 -42.56
N GLU A 524 21.81 7.26 -41.32
CA GLU A 524 23.16 6.82 -40.93
C GLU A 524 23.40 5.33 -41.27
N LEU A 525 22.41 4.48 -40.99
CA LEU A 525 22.50 3.06 -41.33
C LEU A 525 22.54 2.82 -42.85
N THR A 526 21.81 3.61 -43.65
CA THR A 526 21.86 3.49 -45.12
C THR A 526 23.20 3.98 -45.69
N LYS A 527 23.79 5.04 -45.13
CA LYS A 527 25.14 5.51 -45.49
C LYS A 527 26.19 4.44 -45.23
N GLN A 528 26.16 3.82 -44.05
CA GLN A 528 27.06 2.71 -43.69
C GLN A 528 26.91 1.48 -44.60
N LEU A 529 25.76 1.33 -45.27
CA LEU A 529 25.48 0.25 -46.22
C LEU A 529 25.87 0.58 -47.68
N GLY A 530 26.49 1.75 -47.90
CA GLY A 530 27.01 2.19 -49.20
C GLY A 530 26.05 3.06 -50.00
N ARG A 531 25.10 3.75 -49.35
CA ARG A 531 24.34 4.83 -49.99
C ARG A 531 25.29 6.01 -50.26
N PRO A 532 25.38 6.54 -51.51
CA PRO A 532 26.20 7.70 -51.82
C PRO A 532 25.81 8.89 -50.95
N THR A 533 26.80 9.64 -50.45
CA THR A 533 26.55 10.91 -49.78
C THR A 533 26.59 12.05 -50.80
N GLU A 534 25.89 13.16 -50.58
CA GLU A 534 25.87 14.34 -51.49
C GLU A 534 27.25 14.99 -51.76
N ARG A 535 28.36 14.37 -51.33
CA ARG A 535 29.74 14.77 -51.57
C ARG A 535 30.54 13.81 -52.46
N ASP A 536 29.94 12.76 -52.99
CA ASP A 536 30.60 11.78 -53.87
C ASP A 536 30.18 11.93 -55.34
#